data_AF-A0A2G9XFF0-F1
#
_entry.id   AF-A0A2G9XFF0-F1
#
_cell.length_a   1.000
_cell.length_b   1.000
_cell.length_c   1.000
_cell.angle_alpha   90.00
_cell.angle_beta   90.00
_cell.angle_gamma   90.00
#
_symmetry.space_group_name_H-M   'P 1'
#
loop_
_entity.id
_entity.type
_entity.pdbx_description
1 polymer ?
#
loop_
_entity_poly.entity_id
_entity_poly.type
_entity_poly.pdbx_seq_one_letter_code
_entity_poly.pdbx_strand_id
1 'polypeptide(L)'
;MDFREGKGKKRAVKPRRERGVAPGIIVLIALILFTSFVMANYFWPEKVRDLYFIASRLKNTFSFIFLGHPPQFYYLEIEKNGRDSRLTKSEAFVVSYRDEFVIKDISTDALFSRKISADVEGIGRENDFKILLKGIDLVDKVIMTGKGGEGETTVPDYRINVKYDNKIIAAIPLQVNITPQDWLRYARSTENQRVQIEYLKRAIAMNKKDTGVRKMLAGLYLRQGETGEAITQYRDILTLKPDDLTTLTELSKCYMKEKEYNLVIKTCRELIKSDPEDASTFANMAFAYSQLGDWRRAVVNYGESLRLNPKDLLVRYKLGQAYEKTGKINEAAGEYRFILTKSPDTNYAMIALADLSLKIGNYDEAIKWYKEILRRQPRNAGAYANIGLAYGGKRLL
;
A
#
# COMPACT_ATOMS: atom_id res chain seq x y z
N MET A 1 41.05 3.37 129.26
CA MET A 1 40.55 2.00 129.49
C MET A 1 39.78 1.56 128.25
N ASP A 2 40.49 0.84 127.39
CA ASP A 2 40.10 -0.41 126.73
C ASP A 2 38.70 -0.73 126.17
N PHE A 3 38.75 -1.30 124.96
CA PHE A 3 37.89 -2.32 124.31
C PHE A 3 36.45 -1.91 123.87
N ARG A 4 35.86 -2.36 122.74
CA ARG A 4 36.16 -3.42 121.76
C ARG A 4 35.32 -3.25 120.47
N GLU A 5 35.74 -4.01 119.46
CA GLU A 5 35.30 -4.17 118.07
C GLU A 5 33.80 -4.37 117.74
N GLY A 6 33.44 -4.07 116.48
CA GLY A 6 32.17 -4.49 115.84
C GLY A 6 32.18 -4.39 114.31
N LYS A 7 32.32 -5.55 113.65
CA LYS A 7 32.49 -5.86 112.21
C LYS A 7 31.47 -5.26 111.19
N GLY A 8 32.01 -4.69 110.11
CA GLY A 8 31.84 -5.07 108.68
C GLY A 8 30.46 -5.10 107.96
N LYS A 9 30.36 -4.46 106.78
CA LYS A 9 30.05 -5.09 105.45
C LYS A 9 29.85 -4.09 104.29
N LYS A 10 30.62 -4.32 103.22
CA LYS A 10 30.37 -4.20 101.76
C LYS A 10 29.46 -3.07 101.23
N ARG A 11 30.09 -2.13 100.49
CA ARG A 11 29.42 -1.26 99.50
C ARG A 11 28.93 -2.09 98.31
N ALA A 12 27.62 -2.10 98.08
CA ALA A 12 26.99 -2.68 96.90
C ALA A 12 26.79 -1.62 95.82
N VAL A 13 27.32 -1.89 94.63
CA VAL A 13 27.04 -1.13 93.39
C VAL A 13 25.60 -1.44 92.97
N LYS A 14 24.75 -0.41 92.87
CA LYS A 14 23.37 -0.55 92.36
C LYS A 14 23.36 -0.76 90.84
N PRO A 15 22.55 -1.69 90.30
CA PRO A 15 22.40 -1.85 88.86
C PRO A 15 21.49 -0.74 88.28
N ARG A 16 21.86 -0.24 87.09
CA ARG A 16 21.10 0.73 86.29
C ARG A 16 19.88 0.02 85.69
N ARG A 17 18.66 0.37 86.11
CA ARG A 17 17.40 -0.12 85.51
C ARG A 17 17.16 0.61 84.18
N GLU A 18 17.23 -0.11 83.07
CA GLU A 18 16.69 0.37 81.78
C GLU A 18 15.16 0.43 81.86
N ARG A 19 14.58 1.60 81.55
CA ARG A 19 13.13 1.77 81.44
C ARG A 19 12.69 1.33 80.04
N GLY A 20 12.18 0.11 79.92
CA GLY A 20 11.43 -0.32 78.74
C GLY A 20 10.09 0.43 78.66
N VAL A 21 9.68 0.81 77.44
CA VAL A 21 8.39 1.45 77.16
C VAL A 21 7.26 0.46 77.46
N ALA A 22 6.21 0.88 78.17
CA ALA A 22 5.10 0.01 78.56
C ALA A 22 4.33 -0.49 77.31
N PRO A 23 4.02 -1.79 77.21
CA PRO A 23 3.42 -2.38 76.00
C PRO A 23 2.07 -1.77 75.60
N GLY A 24 1.28 -1.26 76.54
CA GLY A 24 0.00 -0.59 76.25
C GLY A 24 0.15 0.74 75.50
N ILE A 25 1.25 1.48 75.71
CA ILE A 25 1.53 2.74 75.00
C ILE A 25 1.88 2.43 73.53
N ILE A 26 2.60 1.33 73.29
CA ILE A 26 2.96 0.88 71.95
C ILE A 26 1.70 0.50 71.15
N VAL A 27 0.76 -0.21 71.78
CA VAL A 27 -0.52 -0.58 71.14
C VAL A 27 -1.36 0.66 70.82
N LEU A 28 -1.45 1.64 71.73
CA LEU A 28 -2.21 2.86 71.51
C LEU A 28 -1.63 3.70 70.35
N ILE A 29 -0.30 3.83 70.29
CA ILE A 29 0.39 4.51 69.19
C ILE A 29 0.13 3.78 67.86
N ALA A 30 0.20 2.45 67.85
CA ALA A 30 -0.09 1.65 66.65
C ALA A 30 -1.53 1.86 66.16
N LEU A 31 -2.50 1.97 67.08
CA LEU A 31 -3.92 2.19 66.77
C LEU A 31 -4.18 3.61 66.22
N ILE A 32 -3.51 4.62 66.78
CA ILE A 32 -3.58 6.01 66.28
C ILE A 32 -2.94 6.11 64.90
N LEU A 33 -1.80 5.46 64.68
CA LEU A 33 -1.15 5.42 63.37
C LEU A 33 -2.02 4.67 62.34
N PHE A 34 -2.64 3.57 62.74
CA PHE A 34 -3.54 2.80 61.87
C PHE A 34 -4.80 3.59 61.51
N THR A 35 -5.46 4.23 62.47
CA THR A 35 -6.65 5.07 62.23
C THR A 35 -6.32 6.31 61.40
N SER A 36 -5.19 6.98 61.69
CA SER A 36 -4.70 8.10 60.87
C SER A 36 -4.37 7.67 59.45
N PHE A 37 -3.82 6.46 59.26
CA PHE A 37 -3.53 5.89 57.96
C PHE A 37 -4.81 5.54 57.17
N VAL A 38 -5.81 4.93 57.82
CA VAL A 38 -7.12 4.67 57.21
C VAL A 38 -7.83 5.97 56.82
N MET A 39 -7.79 6.99 57.69
CA MET A 39 -8.34 8.32 57.41
C MET A 39 -7.62 8.99 56.24
N ALA A 40 -6.28 8.96 56.20
CA ALA A 40 -5.53 9.52 55.09
C ALA A 40 -5.86 8.82 53.76
N ASN A 41 -6.01 7.50 53.76
CA ASN A 41 -6.34 6.72 52.57
C ASN A 41 -7.77 6.99 52.08
N TYR A 42 -8.70 7.30 52.98
CA TYR A 42 -10.09 7.64 52.64
C TYR A 42 -10.24 9.07 52.10
N PHE A 43 -9.59 10.06 52.75
CA PHE A 43 -9.74 11.48 52.39
C PHE A 43 -8.77 11.95 51.30
N TRP A 44 -7.58 11.33 51.19
CA TRP A 44 -6.57 11.69 50.18
C TRP A 44 -5.97 10.44 49.51
N PRO A 45 -6.79 9.64 48.79
CA PRO A 45 -6.33 8.40 48.18
C PRO A 45 -5.15 8.59 47.21
N GLU A 46 -5.13 9.68 46.44
CA GLU A 46 -4.03 10.01 45.52
C GLU A 46 -2.70 10.27 46.26
N LYS A 47 -2.71 11.11 47.31
CA LYS A 47 -1.49 11.43 48.07
C LYS A 47 -0.96 10.23 48.86
N VAL A 48 -1.86 9.38 49.39
CA VAL A 48 -1.45 8.16 50.08
C VAL A 48 -0.84 7.16 49.10
N ARG A 49 -1.34 7.04 47.87
CA ARG A 49 -0.72 6.25 46.81
C ARG A 49 0.69 6.75 46.48
N ASP A 50 0.89 8.07 46.40
CA ASP A 50 2.21 8.67 46.18
C ASP A 50 3.18 8.38 47.34
N LEU A 51 2.70 8.44 48.59
CA LEU A 51 3.46 8.06 49.79
C LEU A 51 3.86 6.58 49.78
N TYR A 52 2.96 5.68 49.36
CA TYR A 52 3.27 4.27 49.17
C TYR A 52 4.33 4.04 48.09
N PHE A 53 4.21 4.76 46.96
CA PHE A 53 5.20 4.73 45.90
C PHE A 53 6.57 5.17 46.42
N ILE A 54 6.65 6.27 47.16
CA ILE A 54 7.90 6.76 47.79
C ILE A 54 8.46 5.73 48.80
N ALA A 55 7.63 5.17 49.67
CA ALA A 55 8.04 4.15 50.64
C ALA A 55 8.57 2.88 49.96
N SER A 56 7.93 2.44 48.88
CA SER A 56 8.41 1.30 48.07
C SER A 56 9.73 1.59 47.36
N ARG A 57 9.92 2.81 46.81
CA ARG A 57 11.21 3.26 46.25
C ARG A 57 12.31 3.23 47.29
N LEU A 58 12.06 3.72 48.50
CA LEU A 58 13.05 3.69 49.59
C LEU A 58 13.40 2.25 50.00
N LYS A 59 12.40 1.37 50.13
CA LYS A 59 12.62 -0.06 50.41
C LYS A 59 13.45 -0.71 49.30
N ASN A 60 13.12 -0.47 48.04
CA ASN A 60 13.80 -1.07 46.90
C ASN A 60 15.22 -0.49 46.71
N THR A 61 15.40 0.80 46.95
CA THR A 61 16.72 1.46 46.96
C THR A 61 17.59 0.89 48.06
N PHE A 62 17.05 0.67 49.27
CA PHE A 62 17.75 -0.01 50.35
C PHE A 62 18.14 -1.44 49.96
N SER A 63 17.21 -2.18 49.33
CA SER A 63 17.48 -3.51 48.81
C SER A 63 18.58 -3.54 47.74
N PHE A 64 18.59 -2.59 46.81
CA PHE A 64 19.64 -2.43 45.80
C PHE A 64 21.01 -2.14 46.44
N ILE A 65 21.07 -1.19 47.38
CA ILE A 65 22.34 -0.75 48.01
C ILE A 65 22.91 -1.82 48.94
N PHE A 66 22.07 -2.47 49.75
CA PHE A 66 22.51 -3.33 50.85
C PHE A 66 22.36 -4.83 50.59
N LEU A 67 21.46 -5.25 49.69
CA LEU A 67 21.22 -6.67 49.36
C LEU A 67 21.70 -7.03 47.94
N GLY A 68 22.17 -6.07 47.15
CA GLY A 68 22.75 -6.31 45.82
C GLY A 68 21.74 -6.74 44.74
N HIS A 69 20.44 -6.57 44.98
CA HIS A 69 19.41 -6.82 43.96
C HIS A 69 19.47 -5.77 42.85
N PRO A 70 19.10 -6.10 41.59
CA PRO A 70 19.06 -5.12 40.51
C PRO A 70 18.05 -4.00 40.80
N PRO A 71 18.29 -2.76 40.34
CA PRO A 71 17.38 -1.64 40.57
C PRO A 71 16.04 -1.88 39.88
N GLN A 72 14.93 -1.46 40.50
CA GLN A 72 13.64 -1.54 39.82
C GLN A 72 13.46 -0.39 38.84
N PHE A 73 12.80 -0.68 37.73
CA PHE A 73 12.38 0.28 36.73
C PHE A 73 10.93 0.71 36.98
N TYR A 74 10.67 2.02 36.91
CA TYR A 74 9.33 2.59 37.07
C TYR A 74 8.74 3.02 35.73
N TYR A 75 9.42 3.94 35.04
CA TYR A 75 8.98 4.45 33.73
C TYR A 75 10.15 5.06 32.96
N LEU A 76 9.95 5.20 31.65
CA LEU A 76 10.79 5.90 30.69
C LEU A 76 10.17 7.26 30.39
N GLU A 77 10.94 8.35 30.42
CA GLU A 77 10.49 9.62 29.83
C GLU A 77 10.98 9.69 28.38
N ILE A 78 10.03 9.75 27.45
CA ILE A 78 10.29 9.80 26.02
C ILE A 78 9.69 11.06 25.44
N GLU A 79 10.46 11.76 24.63
CA GLU A 79 9.96 12.83 23.78
C GLU A 79 9.72 12.26 22.39
N LYS A 80 8.52 12.47 21.86
CA LYS A 80 8.14 12.07 20.52
C LYS A 80 7.58 13.28 19.78
N ASN A 81 8.25 13.70 18.71
CA ASN A 81 7.89 14.90 17.92
C ASN A 81 7.67 16.16 18.79
N GLY A 82 8.53 16.37 19.78
CA GLY A 82 8.43 17.50 20.72
C GLY A 82 7.36 17.35 21.81
N ARG A 83 6.73 16.18 21.96
CA ARG A 83 5.77 15.89 23.04
C ARG A 83 6.35 14.87 24.00
N ASP A 84 6.42 15.23 25.28
CA ASP A 84 6.89 14.35 26.34
C ASP A 84 5.78 13.38 26.78
N SER A 85 6.14 12.12 27.00
CA SER A 85 5.28 11.09 27.60
C SER A 85 6.08 10.17 28.51
N ARG A 86 5.35 9.47 29.39
CA ARG A 86 5.92 8.45 30.28
C ARG A 86 5.46 7.08 29.82
N LEU A 87 6.39 6.12 29.76
CA LEU A 87 6.11 4.74 29.37
C LEU A 87 6.51 3.76 30.46
N THR A 88 5.57 2.92 30.84
CA THR A 88 5.75 1.79 31.76
C THR A 88 6.00 0.49 30.99
N LYS A 89 6.29 -0.62 31.70
CA LYS A 89 6.56 -1.94 31.07
C LYS A 89 5.38 -2.49 30.24
N SER A 90 4.15 -2.08 30.56
CA SER A 90 2.93 -2.58 29.92
C SER A 90 2.45 -1.75 28.74
N GLU A 91 2.98 -0.55 28.55
CA GLU A 91 2.56 0.37 27.50
C GLU A 91 3.39 0.14 26.24
N ALA A 92 2.72 0.00 25.09
CA ALA A 92 3.40 -0.11 23.81
C ALA A 92 3.76 1.28 23.29
N PHE A 93 5.04 1.51 22.99
CA PHE A 93 5.48 2.69 22.28
C PHE A 93 5.26 2.51 20.79
N VAL A 94 4.33 3.28 20.22
CA VAL A 94 4.03 3.20 18.78
C VAL A 94 4.86 4.23 18.02
N VAL A 95 5.59 3.80 17.00
CA VAL A 95 6.43 4.65 16.14
C VAL A 95 6.00 4.49 14.69
N SER A 96 5.80 5.61 14.00
CA SER A 96 5.56 5.70 12.57
C SER A 96 6.78 6.27 11.85
N TYR A 97 6.77 6.17 10.52
CA TYR A 97 7.84 6.66 9.65
C TYR A 97 8.25 8.13 9.90
N ARG A 98 7.27 9.01 10.19
CA ARG A 98 7.52 10.45 10.35
C ARG A 98 7.96 10.85 11.76
N ASP A 99 7.94 9.90 12.67
CA ASP A 99 8.21 10.19 14.07
C ASP A 99 9.72 10.31 14.31
N GLU A 100 10.11 11.28 15.11
CA GLU A 100 11.41 11.35 15.74
C GLU A 100 11.22 11.29 17.26
N PHE A 101 12.10 10.57 17.95
CA PHE A 101 11.97 10.40 19.40
C PHE A 101 13.31 10.31 20.11
N VAL A 102 13.32 10.71 21.38
CA VAL A 102 14.48 10.69 22.27
C VAL A 102 14.06 10.11 23.62
N ILE A 103 14.85 9.18 24.15
CA ILE A 103 14.74 8.75 25.54
C ILE A 103 15.42 9.81 26.42
N LYS A 104 14.63 10.66 27.09
CA LYS A 104 15.13 11.80 27.88
C LYS A 104 15.61 11.39 29.25
N ASP A 105 14.83 10.54 29.92
CA ASP A 105 15.16 10.06 31.26
C ASP A 105 14.66 8.63 31.52
N ILE A 106 15.27 7.97 32.50
CA ILE A 106 14.95 6.59 32.90
C ILE A 106 14.78 6.56 34.42
N SER A 107 13.54 6.39 34.88
CA SER A 107 13.24 6.38 36.31
C SER A 107 13.49 4.99 36.92
N THR A 108 14.49 4.91 37.79
CA THR A 108 14.86 3.68 38.52
C THR A 108 15.21 3.96 39.99
N ASP A 109 15.47 2.90 40.77
CA ASP A 109 16.01 2.99 42.14
C ASP A 109 17.52 3.24 42.21
N ALA A 110 18.24 3.24 41.08
CA ALA A 110 19.68 3.44 41.11
C ALA A 110 20.01 4.92 41.38
N LEU A 111 20.74 5.18 42.47
CA LEU A 111 21.19 6.52 42.87
C LEU A 111 22.17 7.18 41.89
N PHE A 112 22.86 6.37 41.08
CA PHE A 112 23.81 6.86 40.07
C PHE A 112 23.43 6.37 38.68
N SER A 113 23.06 7.31 37.81
CA SER A 113 22.65 7.04 36.42
C SER A 113 23.77 6.54 35.50
N ARG A 114 25.03 6.52 35.96
CA ARG A 114 26.22 6.18 35.14
C ARG A 114 26.23 4.74 34.59
N LYS A 115 25.41 3.83 35.14
CA LYS A 115 25.31 2.43 34.71
C LYS A 115 24.00 2.09 34.01
N ILE A 116 23.13 3.07 33.81
CA ILE A 116 21.84 2.88 33.13
C ILE A 116 22.03 3.20 31.65
N SER A 117 21.56 2.31 30.80
CA SER A 117 21.45 2.54 29.36
C SER A 117 20.07 2.13 28.86
N ALA A 118 19.71 2.63 27.68
CA ALA A 118 18.55 2.14 26.94
C ALA A 118 19.02 1.75 25.54
N ASP A 119 18.51 0.64 25.03
CA ASP A 119 18.82 0.11 23.70
C ASP A 119 17.50 -0.11 22.97
N VAL A 120 17.34 0.53 21.82
CA VAL A 120 16.16 0.41 20.97
C VAL A 120 16.43 -0.67 19.93
N GLU A 121 15.83 -1.85 20.12
CA GLU A 121 15.99 -2.95 19.18
C GLU A 121 15.66 -2.50 17.76
N GLY A 122 16.51 -2.88 16.81
CA GLY A 122 16.31 -2.56 15.40
C GLY A 122 17.19 -1.42 14.90
N ILE A 123 17.24 -0.29 15.58
CA ILE A 123 17.96 0.90 15.09
C ILE A 123 19.01 1.43 16.06
N GLY A 124 18.95 0.96 17.29
CA GLY A 124 19.78 1.38 18.40
C GLY A 124 21.25 0.98 18.28
N ARG A 125 22.08 1.72 18.98
CA ARG A 125 23.48 1.37 19.31
C ARG A 125 23.51 0.69 20.68
N GLU A 126 24.69 0.41 21.20
CA GLU A 126 24.81 -0.18 22.55
C GLU A 126 24.13 0.66 23.66
N ASN A 127 23.99 1.98 23.45
CA ASN A 127 23.26 2.89 24.32
C ASN A 127 22.67 4.07 23.54
N ASP A 128 21.34 4.12 23.44
CA ASP A 128 20.53 5.15 22.80
C ASP A 128 19.97 6.18 23.79
N PHE A 129 20.40 6.13 25.04
CA PHE A 129 19.97 7.11 26.03
C PHE A 129 20.37 8.52 25.60
N LYS A 130 19.39 9.43 25.52
CA LYS A 130 19.54 10.82 25.04
C LYS A 130 20.00 10.95 23.58
N ILE A 131 19.81 9.92 22.76
CA ILE A 131 20.06 9.96 21.32
C ILE A 131 18.74 10.19 20.58
N LEU A 132 18.76 11.09 19.59
CA LEU A 132 17.64 11.30 18.66
C LEU A 132 17.59 10.13 17.67
N LEU A 133 16.48 9.40 17.72
CA LEU A 133 16.19 8.27 16.85
C LEU A 133 15.08 8.64 15.88
N LYS A 134 15.15 8.12 14.66
CA LYS A 134 14.18 8.37 13.60
C LYS A 134 13.34 7.13 13.32
N GLY A 135 12.03 7.29 13.26
CA GLY A 135 11.09 6.23 12.97
C GLY A 135 11.26 5.63 11.58
N ILE A 136 11.74 6.42 10.61
CA ILE A 136 12.12 5.93 9.27
C ILE A 136 13.08 4.75 9.33
N ASP A 137 14.09 4.80 10.20
CA ASP A 137 15.11 3.75 10.28
C ASP A 137 14.48 2.42 10.76
N LEU A 138 13.50 2.51 11.66
CA LEU A 138 12.75 1.33 12.14
C LEU A 138 11.86 0.79 11.03
N VAL A 139 11.10 1.65 10.36
CA VAL A 139 10.18 1.27 9.27
C VAL A 139 10.96 0.64 8.11
N ASP A 140 12.08 1.23 7.71
CA ASP A 140 12.99 0.69 6.67
C ASP A 140 13.42 -0.73 7.05
N LYS A 141 13.86 -0.93 8.31
CA LYS A 141 14.28 -2.25 8.79
C LYS A 141 13.14 -3.27 8.80
N VAL A 142 11.96 -2.90 9.27
CA VAL A 142 10.79 -3.80 9.30
C VAL A 142 10.44 -4.26 7.88
N ILE A 143 10.44 -3.32 6.93
CA ILE A 143 10.08 -3.61 5.54
C ILE A 143 11.16 -4.45 4.84
N MET A 144 12.44 -4.17 5.07
CA MET A 144 13.55 -4.96 4.51
C MET A 144 13.62 -6.38 5.08
N THR A 145 13.27 -6.57 6.35
CA THR A 145 13.28 -7.89 7.00
C THR A 145 12.03 -8.72 6.68
N GLY A 146 11.02 -8.14 6.04
CA GLY A 146 9.77 -8.82 5.68
C GLY A 146 8.91 -9.20 6.89
N LYS A 147 9.21 -8.68 8.08
CA LYS A 147 8.40 -8.89 9.28
C LYS A 147 7.14 -8.02 9.17
N GLY A 148 5.97 -8.65 9.11
CA GLY A 148 4.67 -8.00 8.91
C GLY A 148 3.89 -8.68 7.78
N GLY A 149 2.80 -9.35 8.15
CA GLY A 149 1.91 -10.05 7.23
C GLY A 149 1.13 -9.12 6.30
N GLU A 150 0.49 -9.68 5.27
CA GLU A 150 -0.42 -8.94 4.40
C GLU A 150 -1.55 -8.29 5.21
N GLY A 151 -1.55 -6.97 5.32
CA GLY A 151 -2.58 -6.19 6.01
C GLY A 151 -2.33 -5.93 7.50
N GLU A 152 -1.19 -6.34 8.06
CA GLU A 152 -0.80 -5.97 9.42
C GLU A 152 -0.29 -4.51 9.46
N THR A 153 -0.87 -3.71 10.35
CA THR A 153 -0.49 -2.30 10.57
C THR A 153 0.62 -2.16 11.60
N THR A 154 0.76 -3.13 12.52
CA THR A 154 1.70 -3.09 13.63
C THR A 154 2.49 -4.39 13.73
N VAL A 155 3.82 -4.30 13.74
CA VAL A 155 4.71 -5.45 13.91
C VAL A 155 5.26 -5.43 15.35
N PRO A 156 4.89 -6.38 16.22
CA PRO A 156 5.15 -6.31 17.66
C PRO A 156 6.55 -6.80 18.09
N ASP A 157 7.48 -6.99 17.16
CA ASP A 157 8.73 -7.72 17.41
C ASP A 157 9.88 -6.91 18.04
N TYR A 158 9.70 -5.60 18.24
CA TYR A 158 10.76 -4.73 18.78
C TYR A 158 10.49 -4.33 20.22
N ARG A 159 11.58 -4.09 20.98
CA ARG A 159 11.51 -3.57 22.35
C ARG A 159 12.53 -2.46 22.60
N ILE A 160 12.19 -1.58 23.53
CA ILE A 160 13.16 -0.68 24.16
C ILE A 160 13.65 -1.39 25.43
N ASN A 161 14.89 -1.85 25.40
CA ASN A 161 15.53 -2.56 26.50
C ASN A 161 16.25 -1.57 27.40
N VAL A 162 15.75 -1.38 28.62
CA VAL A 162 16.44 -0.63 29.67
C VAL A 162 17.38 -1.57 30.39
N LYS A 163 18.67 -1.22 30.45
CA LYS A 163 19.73 -2.04 31.02
C LYS A 163 20.39 -1.34 32.21
N TYR A 164 20.79 -2.13 33.19
CA TYR A 164 21.68 -1.71 34.26
C TYR A 164 22.87 -2.67 34.31
N ASP A 165 24.09 -2.15 34.17
CA ASP A 165 25.32 -2.97 34.16
C ASP A 165 25.23 -4.13 33.13
N ASN A 166 24.76 -3.81 31.92
CA ASN A 166 24.48 -4.72 30.79
C ASN A 166 23.36 -5.76 31.02
N LYS A 167 22.64 -5.75 32.15
CA LYS A 167 21.49 -6.63 32.39
C LYS A 167 20.18 -5.90 32.12
N ILE A 168 19.27 -6.52 31.36
CA ILE A 168 17.95 -5.95 31.07
C ILE A 168 17.11 -5.92 32.35
N ILE A 169 16.65 -4.74 32.77
CA ILE A 169 15.78 -4.52 33.93
C ILE A 169 14.34 -4.18 33.55
N ALA A 170 14.13 -3.72 32.30
CA ALA A 170 12.83 -3.52 31.69
C ALA A 170 12.92 -3.68 30.17
N ALA A 171 11.86 -4.19 29.57
CA ALA A 171 11.70 -4.26 28.12
C ALA A 171 10.32 -3.70 27.78
N ILE A 172 10.29 -2.56 27.10
CA ILE A 172 9.06 -1.84 26.76
C ILE A 172 8.69 -2.25 25.33
N PRO A 173 7.46 -2.74 25.07
CA PRO A 173 7.05 -3.09 23.72
C PRO A 173 7.14 -1.90 22.77
N LEU A 174 7.74 -2.09 21.60
CA LEU A 174 7.86 -1.10 20.54
C LEU A 174 7.11 -1.60 19.31
N GLN A 175 6.06 -0.88 18.92
CA GLN A 175 5.24 -1.20 17.76
C GLN A 175 5.55 -0.24 16.62
N VAL A 176 5.95 -0.79 15.49
CA VAL A 176 6.14 0.00 14.27
C VAL A 176 4.82 0.04 13.50
N ASN A 177 4.27 1.24 13.35
CA ASN A 177 3.07 1.49 12.58
C ASN A 177 3.43 1.79 11.12
N ILE A 178 3.11 0.86 10.23
CA ILE A 178 3.32 1.01 8.79
C ILE A 178 2.03 1.52 8.16
N THR A 179 2.12 2.51 7.27
CA THR A 179 0.97 3.09 6.57
C THR A 179 0.94 2.69 5.08
N PRO A 180 -0.22 2.80 4.39
CA PRO A 180 -0.27 2.64 2.94
C PRO A 180 0.67 3.60 2.20
N GLN A 181 0.89 4.80 2.75
CA GLN A 181 1.79 5.81 2.16
C GLN A 181 3.25 5.36 2.22
N ASP A 182 3.64 4.61 3.25
CA ASP A 182 4.98 4.03 3.35
C ASP A 182 5.18 3.01 2.23
N TRP A 183 4.26 2.06 2.07
CA TRP A 183 4.30 1.11 0.96
C TRP A 183 4.36 1.79 -0.42
N LEU A 184 3.61 2.87 -0.62
CA LEU A 184 3.67 3.66 -1.85
C LEU A 184 5.03 4.33 -2.07
N ARG A 185 5.68 4.79 -1.01
CA ARG A 185 7.04 5.33 -1.09
C ARG A 185 8.02 4.27 -1.57
N TYR A 186 8.02 3.08 -0.97
CA TYR A 186 8.92 2.00 -1.40
C TYR A 186 8.60 1.48 -2.79
N ALA A 187 7.31 1.41 -3.15
CA ALA A 187 6.91 1.08 -4.52
C ALA A 187 7.49 2.06 -5.54
N ARG A 188 7.64 3.35 -5.19
CA ARG A 188 8.25 4.35 -6.07
C ARG A 188 9.77 4.35 -6.07
N SER A 189 10.41 3.91 -4.99
CA SER A 189 11.87 3.90 -4.87
C SER A 189 12.53 2.65 -5.46
N THR A 190 11.77 1.57 -5.66
CA THR A 190 12.30 0.34 -6.24
C THR A 190 12.21 0.34 -7.76
N GLU A 191 13.30 0.00 -8.43
CA GLU A 191 13.32 -0.24 -9.87
C GLU A 191 12.82 -1.66 -10.22
N ASN A 192 12.81 -2.57 -9.25
CA ASN A 192 12.37 -3.93 -9.46
C ASN A 192 10.84 -4.00 -9.49
N GLN A 193 10.30 -4.22 -10.69
CA GLN A 193 8.85 -4.25 -10.92
C GLN A 193 8.11 -5.30 -10.09
N ARG A 194 8.72 -6.46 -9.79
CA ARG A 194 8.08 -7.50 -8.96
C ARG A 194 7.90 -7.02 -7.52
N VAL A 195 8.94 -6.39 -6.97
CA VAL A 195 8.92 -5.81 -5.62
C VAL A 195 7.95 -4.62 -5.56
N GLN A 196 7.92 -3.80 -6.62
CA GLN A 196 6.95 -2.70 -6.74
C GLN A 196 5.51 -3.20 -6.67
N ILE A 197 5.17 -4.27 -7.39
CA ILE A 197 3.83 -4.88 -7.38
C ILE A 197 3.47 -5.38 -5.97
N GLU A 198 4.39 -6.06 -5.30
CA GLU A 198 4.19 -6.55 -3.93
C GLU A 198 3.86 -5.40 -2.96
N TYR A 199 4.62 -4.31 -3.01
CA TYR A 199 4.35 -3.14 -2.17
C TYR A 199 3.02 -2.47 -2.48
N LEU A 200 2.61 -2.39 -3.75
CA LEU A 200 1.29 -1.87 -4.11
C LEU A 200 0.16 -2.79 -3.62
N LYS A 201 0.34 -4.11 -3.67
CA LYS A 201 -0.62 -5.08 -3.10
C LYS A 201 -0.80 -4.86 -1.60
N ARG A 202 0.30 -4.69 -0.85
CA ARG A 202 0.26 -4.38 0.58
C ARG A 202 -0.43 -3.05 0.87
N ALA A 203 -0.15 -2.01 0.08
CA ALA A 203 -0.85 -0.72 0.19
C ALA A 203 -2.37 -0.87 -0.01
N ILE A 204 -2.81 -1.66 -1.00
CA ILE A 204 -4.22 -1.94 -1.27
C ILE A 204 -4.85 -2.77 -0.14
N ALA A 205 -4.15 -3.75 0.41
CA ALA A 205 -4.65 -4.58 1.51
C ALA A 205 -5.02 -3.72 2.74
N MET A 206 -4.22 -2.68 2.99
CA MET A 206 -4.44 -1.71 4.07
C MET A 206 -5.51 -0.66 3.75
N ASN A 207 -5.63 -0.24 2.47
CA ASN A 207 -6.67 0.68 2.03
C ASN A 207 -7.34 0.19 0.73
N LYS A 208 -8.32 -0.70 0.88
CA LYS A 208 -9.01 -1.35 -0.24
C LYS A 208 -9.77 -0.39 -1.16
N LYS A 209 -10.09 0.82 -0.66
CA LYS A 209 -10.85 1.86 -1.37
C LYS A 209 -9.97 2.78 -2.22
N ASP A 210 -8.64 2.65 -2.14
CA ASP A 210 -7.73 3.49 -2.92
C ASP A 210 -7.69 3.07 -4.40
N THR A 211 -8.53 3.72 -5.20
CA THR A 211 -8.59 3.48 -6.65
C THR A 211 -7.31 3.93 -7.36
N GLY A 212 -6.56 4.90 -6.82
CA GLY A 212 -5.33 5.41 -7.42
C GLY A 212 -4.23 4.37 -7.41
N VAL A 213 -4.05 3.69 -6.27
CA VAL A 213 -3.09 2.59 -6.13
C VAL A 213 -3.45 1.40 -7.02
N ARG A 214 -4.75 1.07 -7.13
CA ARG A 214 -5.22 0.02 -8.05
C ARG A 214 -4.93 0.35 -9.51
N LYS A 215 -5.09 1.61 -9.94
CA LYS A 215 -4.72 2.04 -11.31
C LYS A 215 -3.21 1.91 -11.55
N MET A 216 -2.37 2.28 -10.57
CA MET A 216 -0.92 2.09 -10.67
C MET A 216 -0.55 0.60 -10.81
N LEU A 217 -1.18 -0.26 -10.01
CA LEU A 217 -0.97 -1.71 -10.08
C LEU A 217 -1.43 -2.30 -11.42
N ALA A 218 -2.61 -1.91 -11.91
CA ALA A 218 -3.12 -2.33 -13.22
C ALA A 218 -2.16 -1.95 -14.36
N GLY A 219 -1.64 -0.71 -14.35
CA GLY A 219 -0.67 -0.26 -15.34
C GLY A 219 0.65 -1.05 -15.32
N LEU A 220 1.08 -1.52 -14.15
CA LEU A 220 2.25 -2.40 -14.03
C LEU A 220 1.99 -3.79 -14.62
N TYR A 221 0.84 -4.37 -14.32
CA TYR A 221 0.44 -5.65 -14.91
C TYR A 221 0.37 -5.58 -16.44
N LEU A 222 -0.17 -4.48 -17.00
CA LEU A 222 -0.19 -4.27 -18.45
C LEU A 222 1.22 -4.22 -19.06
N ARG A 223 2.18 -3.58 -18.39
CA ARG A 223 3.59 -3.56 -18.83
C ARG A 223 4.25 -4.93 -18.80
N GLN A 224 3.85 -5.80 -17.87
CA GLN A 224 4.31 -7.19 -17.80
C GLN A 224 3.60 -8.12 -18.79
N GLY A 225 2.56 -7.63 -19.48
CA GLY A 225 1.72 -8.47 -20.33
C GLY A 225 0.67 -9.27 -19.57
N GLU A 226 0.56 -9.10 -18.25
CA GLU A 226 -0.42 -9.76 -17.38
C GLU A 226 -1.79 -9.05 -17.46
N THR A 227 -2.41 -9.05 -18.64
CA THR A 227 -3.67 -8.32 -18.88
C THR A 227 -4.81 -8.80 -17.96
N GLY A 228 -4.86 -10.09 -17.62
CA GLY A 228 -5.89 -10.65 -16.74
C GLY A 228 -5.88 -10.05 -15.33
N GLU A 229 -4.69 -9.85 -14.76
CA GLU A 229 -4.53 -9.21 -13.46
C GLU A 229 -4.93 -7.72 -13.51
N ALA A 230 -4.60 -7.02 -14.59
CA ALA A 230 -5.05 -5.65 -14.81
C ALA A 230 -6.58 -5.54 -14.90
N ILE A 231 -7.24 -6.49 -15.59
CA ILE A 231 -8.70 -6.58 -15.67
C ILE A 231 -9.32 -6.70 -14.27
N THR A 232 -8.75 -7.55 -13.41
CA THR A 232 -9.21 -7.70 -12.01
C THR A 232 -9.13 -6.37 -11.27
N GLN A 233 -8.01 -5.66 -11.36
CA GLN A 233 -7.86 -4.35 -10.70
C GLN A 233 -8.85 -3.30 -11.22
N TYR A 234 -9.09 -3.24 -12.53
CA TYR A 234 -10.06 -2.31 -13.10
C TYR A 234 -11.51 -2.64 -12.71
N ARG A 235 -11.87 -3.93 -12.63
CA ARG A 235 -13.19 -4.35 -12.12
C ARG A 235 -13.40 -3.95 -10.66
N ASP A 236 -12.37 -4.10 -9.82
CA ASP A 236 -12.41 -3.66 -8.43
C ASP A 236 -12.60 -2.14 -8.33
N ILE A 237 -11.93 -1.36 -9.18
CA ILE A 237 -12.13 0.10 -9.25
C ILE A 237 -13.57 0.43 -9.63
N LEU A 238 -14.15 -0.24 -10.64
CA LEU A 238 -15.53 0.00 -11.07
C LEU A 238 -16.57 -0.45 -10.06
N THR A 239 -16.25 -1.40 -9.18
CA THR A 239 -17.11 -1.73 -8.03
C THR A 239 -17.18 -0.58 -7.03
N LEU A 240 -16.10 0.21 -6.90
CA LEU A 240 -16.04 1.39 -6.03
C LEU A 240 -16.55 2.67 -6.72
N LYS A 241 -16.32 2.80 -8.01
CA LYS A 241 -16.66 3.96 -8.85
C LYS A 241 -17.21 3.48 -10.19
N PRO A 242 -18.51 3.14 -10.26
CA PRO A 242 -19.12 2.58 -11.47
C PRO A 242 -19.02 3.48 -12.70
N ASP A 243 -19.04 4.80 -12.48
CA ASP A 243 -19.04 5.81 -13.55
C ASP A 243 -17.64 6.34 -13.90
N ASP A 244 -16.55 5.68 -13.46
CA ASP A 244 -15.19 6.06 -13.83
C ASP A 244 -14.90 5.71 -15.30
N LEU A 245 -15.24 6.65 -16.19
CA LEU A 245 -15.12 6.49 -17.65
C LEU A 245 -13.70 6.14 -18.06
N THR A 246 -12.68 6.73 -17.44
CA THR A 246 -11.27 6.40 -17.73
C THR A 246 -10.99 4.93 -17.46
N THR A 247 -11.50 4.40 -16.34
CA THR A 247 -11.33 2.98 -16.00
C THR A 247 -12.13 2.08 -16.94
N LEU A 248 -13.35 2.46 -17.33
CA LEU A 248 -14.13 1.73 -18.33
C LEU A 248 -13.40 1.67 -19.68
N THR A 249 -12.81 2.77 -20.12
CA THR A 249 -12.02 2.80 -21.37
C THR A 249 -10.80 1.88 -21.29
N GLU A 250 -10.03 1.93 -20.20
CA GLU A 250 -8.87 1.05 -20.01
C GLU A 250 -9.28 -0.43 -19.91
N LEU A 251 -10.38 -0.72 -19.23
CA LEU A 251 -10.93 -2.07 -19.16
C LEU A 251 -11.37 -2.59 -20.54
N SER A 252 -12.02 -1.74 -21.35
CA SER A 252 -12.40 -2.09 -22.73
C SER A 252 -11.18 -2.40 -23.60
N LYS A 253 -10.09 -1.62 -23.48
CA LYS A 253 -8.82 -1.90 -24.17
C LYS A 253 -8.24 -3.26 -23.74
N CYS A 254 -8.32 -3.59 -22.45
CA CYS A 254 -7.87 -4.89 -21.95
C CYS A 254 -8.70 -6.03 -22.55
N TYR A 255 -10.02 -5.91 -22.58
CA TYR A 255 -10.89 -6.90 -23.23
C TYR A 255 -10.62 -7.04 -24.72
N MET A 256 -10.30 -5.93 -25.41
CA MET A 256 -9.93 -5.98 -26.82
C MET A 256 -8.65 -6.80 -27.03
N LYS A 257 -7.64 -6.61 -26.17
CA LYS A 257 -6.37 -7.35 -26.21
C LYS A 257 -6.56 -8.85 -25.95
N GLU A 258 -7.41 -9.20 -24.99
CA GLU A 258 -7.77 -10.59 -24.65
C GLU A 258 -8.80 -11.20 -25.62
N LYS A 259 -9.25 -10.45 -26.64
CA LYS A 259 -10.25 -10.86 -27.63
C LYS A 259 -11.62 -11.21 -27.03
N GLU A 260 -11.92 -10.65 -25.85
CA GLU A 260 -13.18 -10.78 -25.14
C GLU A 260 -14.23 -9.81 -25.71
N TYR A 261 -14.58 -10.00 -26.99
CA TYR A 261 -15.37 -9.03 -27.76
C TYR A 261 -16.77 -8.78 -27.21
N ASN A 262 -17.40 -9.78 -26.57
CA ASN A 262 -18.68 -9.59 -25.90
C ASN A 262 -18.59 -8.58 -24.74
N LEU A 263 -17.49 -8.63 -23.98
CA LEU A 263 -17.23 -7.69 -22.88
C LEU A 263 -16.84 -6.31 -23.39
N VAL A 264 -16.10 -6.23 -24.52
CA VAL A 264 -15.87 -4.95 -25.23
C VAL A 264 -17.20 -4.29 -25.58
N ILE A 265 -18.12 -5.03 -26.21
CA ILE A 265 -19.44 -4.51 -26.60
C ILE A 265 -20.22 -4.01 -25.39
N LYS A 266 -20.23 -4.76 -24.28
CA LYS A 266 -20.89 -4.34 -23.04
C LYS A 266 -20.31 -3.02 -22.52
N THR A 267 -18.99 -2.94 -22.41
CA THR A 267 -18.28 -1.77 -21.89
C THR A 267 -18.46 -0.55 -22.81
N CYS A 268 -18.42 -0.74 -24.14
CA CYS A 268 -18.67 0.33 -25.10
C CYS A 268 -20.11 0.88 -25.01
N ARG A 269 -21.12 0.04 -24.73
CA ARG A 269 -22.48 0.55 -24.49
C ARG A 269 -22.58 1.42 -23.25
N GLU A 270 -21.85 1.08 -22.20
CA GLU A 270 -21.78 1.89 -20.99
C GLU A 270 -21.08 3.22 -21.28
N LEU A 271 -19.96 3.19 -22.01
CA LEU A 271 -19.27 4.41 -22.46
C LEU A 271 -20.15 5.31 -23.35
N ILE A 272 -20.86 4.77 -24.33
CA ILE A 272 -21.76 5.53 -25.23
C ILE A 272 -22.91 6.19 -24.47
N LYS A 273 -23.42 5.57 -23.40
CA LYS A 273 -24.46 6.18 -22.57
C LYS A 273 -23.97 7.44 -21.87
N SER A 274 -22.69 7.48 -21.50
CA SER A 274 -22.08 8.59 -20.78
C SER A 274 -21.52 9.65 -21.73
N ASP A 275 -20.92 9.22 -22.84
CA ASP A 275 -20.38 10.08 -23.89
C ASP A 275 -20.82 9.57 -25.28
N PRO A 276 -21.97 10.06 -25.79
CA PRO A 276 -22.48 9.66 -27.09
C PRO A 276 -21.74 10.31 -28.27
N GLU A 277 -20.78 11.21 -28.04
CA GLU A 277 -20.02 11.90 -29.09
C GLU A 277 -18.63 11.30 -29.32
N ASP A 278 -18.24 10.29 -28.54
CA ASP A 278 -16.97 9.58 -28.74
C ASP A 278 -17.03 8.62 -29.94
N ALA A 279 -16.57 9.12 -31.10
CA ALA A 279 -16.43 8.36 -32.34
C ALA A 279 -15.58 7.07 -32.16
N SER A 280 -14.60 7.08 -31.25
CA SER A 280 -13.69 5.94 -31.06
C SER A 280 -14.38 4.77 -30.36
N THR A 281 -15.30 5.04 -29.44
CA THR A 281 -16.09 3.99 -28.78
C THR A 281 -17.01 3.27 -29.77
N PHE A 282 -17.65 4.00 -30.70
CA PHE A 282 -18.42 3.38 -31.79
C PHE A 282 -17.54 2.52 -32.70
N ALA A 283 -16.35 3.00 -33.07
CA ALA A 283 -15.40 2.21 -33.87
C ALA A 283 -14.95 0.93 -33.16
N ASN A 284 -14.65 0.99 -31.86
CA ASN A 284 -14.26 -0.17 -31.06
C ASN A 284 -15.40 -1.19 -30.95
N MET A 285 -16.64 -0.73 -30.74
CA MET A 285 -17.82 -1.58 -30.70
C MET A 285 -18.08 -2.25 -32.06
N ALA A 286 -17.94 -1.50 -33.16
CA ALA A 286 -18.05 -2.01 -34.52
C ALA A 286 -16.98 -3.06 -34.83
N PHE A 287 -15.74 -2.82 -34.40
CA PHE A 287 -14.66 -3.77 -34.52
C PHE A 287 -14.97 -5.06 -33.76
N ALA A 288 -15.41 -4.97 -32.50
CA ALA A 288 -15.81 -6.15 -31.74
C ALA A 288 -16.93 -6.95 -32.42
N TYR A 289 -17.96 -6.28 -32.97
CA TYR A 289 -18.99 -6.95 -33.77
C TYR A 289 -18.43 -7.63 -35.03
N SER A 290 -17.49 -6.99 -35.72
CA SER A 290 -16.84 -7.56 -36.90
C SER A 290 -16.06 -8.83 -36.59
N GLN A 291 -15.40 -8.89 -35.43
CA GLN A 291 -14.67 -10.07 -34.97
C GLN A 291 -15.61 -11.22 -34.58
N LEU A 292 -16.82 -10.91 -34.12
CA LEU A 292 -17.88 -11.89 -33.86
C LEU A 292 -18.67 -12.29 -35.12
N GLY A 293 -18.34 -11.72 -36.29
CA GLY A 293 -19.04 -11.99 -37.55
C GLY A 293 -20.40 -11.30 -37.68
N ASP A 294 -20.79 -10.44 -36.73
CA ASP A 294 -22.02 -9.63 -36.82
C ASP A 294 -21.75 -8.38 -37.66
N TRP A 295 -21.51 -8.60 -38.95
CA TRP A 295 -21.17 -7.54 -39.90
C TRP A 295 -22.28 -6.49 -40.04
N ARG A 296 -23.55 -6.87 -39.83
CA ARG A 296 -24.68 -5.94 -39.90
C ARG A 296 -24.60 -4.89 -38.79
N ARG A 297 -24.34 -5.30 -37.54
CA ARG A 297 -24.14 -4.34 -36.44
C ARG A 297 -22.81 -3.59 -36.56
N ALA A 298 -21.78 -4.22 -37.12
CA ALA A 298 -20.52 -3.54 -37.41
C ALA A 298 -20.72 -2.36 -38.38
N VAL A 299 -21.47 -2.55 -39.47
CA VAL A 299 -21.81 -1.48 -40.42
C VAL A 299 -22.47 -0.30 -39.72
N VAL A 300 -23.49 -0.54 -38.88
CA VAL A 300 -24.20 0.53 -38.15
C VAL A 300 -23.25 1.33 -37.28
N ASN A 301 -22.41 0.65 -36.48
CA ASN A 301 -21.52 1.32 -35.53
C ASN A 301 -20.33 2.02 -36.22
N TYR A 302 -19.77 1.45 -37.29
CA TYR A 302 -18.78 2.14 -38.10
C TYR A 302 -19.39 3.38 -38.79
N GLY A 303 -20.63 3.30 -39.24
CA GLY A 303 -21.39 4.43 -39.76
C GLY A 303 -21.54 5.56 -38.75
N GLU A 304 -21.95 5.26 -37.52
CA GLU A 304 -22.05 6.25 -36.43
C GLU A 304 -20.69 6.86 -36.09
N SER A 305 -19.63 6.03 -36.03
CA SER A 305 -18.27 6.52 -35.82
C SER A 305 -17.85 7.52 -36.91
N LEU A 306 -18.15 7.24 -38.19
CA LEU A 306 -17.84 8.15 -39.31
C LEU A 306 -18.78 9.36 -39.39
N ARG A 307 -19.99 9.27 -38.84
CA ARG A 307 -20.86 10.44 -38.70
C ARG A 307 -20.24 11.46 -37.75
N LEU A 308 -19.64 10.97 -36.65
CA LEU A 308 -18.96 11.79 -35.64
C LEU A 308 -17.55 12.23 -36.08
N ASN A 309 -16.79 11.34 -36.74
CA ASN A 309 -15.47 11.63 -37.30
C ASN A 309 -15.35 11.20 -38.77
N PRO A 310 -15.79 12.02 -39.73
CA PRO A 310 -15.83 11.65 -41.16
C PRO A 310 -14.46 11.42 -41.80
N LYS A 311 -13.37 11.86 -41.16
CA LYS A 311 -12.00 11.85 -41.71
C LYS A 311 -11.22 10.59 -41.34
N ASP A 312 -11.77 9.70 -40.52
CA ASP A 312 -11.08 8.47 -40.13
C ASP A 312 -11.05 7.46 -41.29
N LEU A 313 -9.94 7.45 -42.04
CA LEU A 313 -9.76 6.58 -43.19
C LEU A 313 -9.62 5.10 -42.80
N LEU A 314 -9.18 4.80 -41.57
CA LEU A 314 -9.07 3.43 -41.09
C LEU A 314 -10.46 2.86 -40.80
N VAL A 315 -11.30 3.61 -40.08
CA VAL A 315 -12.70 3.24 -39.84
C VAL A 315 -13.46 3.13 -41.15
N ARG A 316 -13.23 4.04 -42.09
CA ARG A 316 -13.82 3.98 -43.44
C ARG A 316 -13.45 2.71 -44.19
N TYR A 317 -12.19 2.30 -44.11
CA TYR A 317 -11.75 1.03 -44.68
C TYR A 317 -12.46 -0.15 -44.03
N LYS A 318 -12.59 -0.17 -42.70
CA LYS A 318 -13.32 -1.21 -41.97
C LYS A 318 -14.81 -1.25 -42.30
N LEU A 319 -15.43 -0.10 -42.53
CA LEU A 319 -16.81 -0.02 -43.02
C LEU A 319 -16.94 -0.65 -44.41
N GLY A 320 -16.01 -0.36 -45.33
CA GLY A 320 -15.93 -1.01 -46.63
C GLY A 320 -15.86 -2.54 -46.52
N GLN A 321 -14.99 -3.06 -45.64
CA GLN A 321 -14.90 -4.50 -45.39
C GLN A 321 -16.22 -5.08 -44.86
N ALA A 322 -16.90 -4.36 -43.95
CA ALA A 322 -18.18 -4.78 -43.40
C ALA A 322 -19.29 -4.76 -44.47
N TYR A 323 -19.27 -3.80 -45.40
CA TYR A 323 -20.15 -3.77 -46.56
C TYR A 323 -19.93 -4.96 -47.49
N GLU A 324 -18.68 -5.32 -47.80
CA GLU A 324 -18.39 -6.52 -48.59
C GLU A 324 -18.95 -7.80 -47.95
N LYS A 325 -18.80 -7.94 -46.63
CA LYS A 325 -19.29 -9.10 -45.87
C LYS A 325 -20.81 -9.13 -45.75
N THR A 326 -21.49 -8.01 -45.96
CA THR A 326 -22.96 -7.91 -45.98
C THR A 326 -23.53 -7.89 -47.41
N GLY A 327 -22.70 -8.05 -48.44
CA GLY A 327 -23.13 -8.07 -49.85
C GLY A 327 -23.42 -6.68 -50.44
N LYS A 328 -23.14 -5.60 -49.70
CA LYS A 328 -23.33 -4.21 -50.11
C LYS A 328 -22.14 -3.71 -50.93
N ILE A 329 -21.95 -4.31 -52.10
CA ILE A 329 -20.71 -4.15 -52.87
C ILE A 329 -20.51 -2.72 -53.38
N ASN A 330 -21.58 -2.06 -53.83
CA ASN A 330 -21.48 -0.69 -54.34
C ASN A 330 -21.07 0.29 -53.25
N GLU A 331 -21.63 0.14 -52.05
CA GLU A 331 -21.26 0.92 -50.87
C GLU A 331 -19.80 0.67 -50.48
N ALA A 332 -19.34 -0.59 -50.47
CA ALA A 332 -17.94 -0.93 -50.22
C ALA A 332 -16.98 -0.24 -51.20
N ALA A 333 -17.28 -0.31 -52.50
CA ALA A 333 -16.48 0.35 -53.53
C ALA A 333 -16.46 1.88 -53.35
N GLY A 334 -17.59 2.47 -52.96
CA GLY A 334 -17.69 3.90 -52.62
C GLY A 334 -16.74 4.29 -51.49
N GLU A 335 -16.70 3.51 -50.41
CA GLU A 335 -15.81 3.77 -49.28
C GLU A 335 -14.33 3.68 -49.66
N TYR A 336 -13.93 2.67 -50.44
CA TYR A 336 -12.55 2.54 -50.91
C TYR A 336 -12.14 3.65 -51.88
N ARG A 337 -13.02 4.04 -52.81
CA ARG A 337 -12.77 5.18 -53.71
C ARG A 337 -12.63 6.50 -52.94
N PHE A 338 -13.40 6.69 -51.88
CA PHE A 338 -13.26 7.86 -51.02
C PHE A 338 -11.86 7.92 -50.38
N ILE A 339 -11.37 6.79 -49.85
CA ILE A 339 -10.01 6.72 -49.28
C ILE A 339 -8.98 7.12 -50.34
N LEU A 340 -9.07 6.57 -51.56
CA LEU A 340 -8.15 6.90 -52.65
C LEU A 340 -8.28 8.35 -53.14
N THR A 341 -9.44 8.99 -52.96
CA THR A 341 -9.62 10.42 -53.26
C THR A 341 -8.90 11.30 -52.23
N LYS A 342 -8.88 10.90 -50.96
CA LYS A 342 -8.23 11.65 -49.87
C LYS A 342 -6.75 11.31 -49.69
N SER A 343 -6.39 10.08 -50.00
CA SER A 343 -5.04 9.55 -49.89
C SER A 343 -4.78 8.61 -51.08
N PRO A 344 -4.41 9.18 -52.24
CA PRO A 344 -4.21 8.40 -53.47
C PRO A 344 -3.13 7.31 -53.35
N ASP A 345 -2.23 7.44 -52.37
CA ASP A 345 -1.11 6.53 -52.17
C ASP A 345 -1.40 5.36 -51.23
N THR A 346 -2.66 5.20 -50.82
CA THR A 346 -3.07 4.17 -49.87
C THR A 346 -3.22 2.79 -50.52
N ASN A 347 -2.13 2.01 -50.49
CA ASN A 347 -2.07 0.67 -51.10
C ASN A 347 -3.19 -0.29 -50.66
N TYR A 348 -3.56 -0.30 -49.36
CA TYR A 348 -4.58 -1.24 -48.86
C TYR A 348 -5.98 -0.95 -49.44
N ALA A 349 -6.32 0.32 -49.69
CA ALA A 349 -7.60 0.70 -50.30
C ALA A 349 -7.61 0.40 -51.79
N MET A 350 -6.46 0.59 -52.47
CA MET A 350 -6.30 0.26 -53.87
C MET A 350 -6.41 -1.26 -54.12
N ILE A 351 -5.77 -2.08 -53.29
CA ILE A 351 -5.89 -3.55 -53.35
C ILE A 351 -7.34 -3.97 -53.11
N ALA A 352 -7.98 -3.45 -52.06
CA ALA A 352 -9.37 -3.80 -51.76
C ALA A 352 -10.34 -3.41 -52.89
N LEU A 353 -10.16 -2.24 -53.51
CA LEU A 353 -10.98 -1.84 -54.65
C LEU A 353 -10.72 -2.70 -55.90
N ALA A 354 -9.47 -3.07 -56.17
CA ALA A 354 -9.12 -3.95 -57.28
C ALA A 354 -9.71 -5.35 -57.11
N ASP A 355 -9.54 -5.94 -55.92
CA ASP A 355 -10.07 -7.26 -55.56
C ASP A 355 -11.60 -7.28 -55.60
N LEU A 356 -12.25 -6.23 -55.09
CA LEU A 356 -13.70 -6.08 -55.14
C LEU A 356 -14.20 -5.96 -56.59
N SER A 357 -13.51 -5.18 -57.43
CA SER A 357 -13.84 -5.01 -58.85
C SER A 357 -13.70 -6.32 -59.61
N LEU A 358 -12.66 -7.10 -59.34
CA LEU A 358 -12.46 -8.42 -59.91
C LEU A 358 -13.60 -9.36 -59.51
N LYS A 359 -13.98 -9.36 -58.23
CA LYS A 359 -15.04 -10.22 -57.69
C LYS A 359 -16.42 -9.96 -58.31
N ILE A 360 -16.74 -8.71 -58.66
CA ILE A 360 -18.01 -8.35 -59.30
C ILE A 360 -17.97 -8.39 -60.83
N GLY A 361 -16.86 -8.84 -61.41
CA GLY A 361 -16.71 -8.91 -62.87
C GLY A 361 -16.47 -7.56 -63.55
N ASN A 362 -16.19 -6.49 -62.78
CA ASN A 362 -15.75 -5.21 -63.34
C ASN A 362 -14.25 -5.28 -63.69
N TYR A 363 -13.94 -6.09 -64.70
CA TYR A 363 -12.56 -6.43 -65.06
C TYR A 363 -11.74 -5.21 -65.50
N ASP A 364 -12.36 -4.21 -66.13
CA ASP A 364 -11.67 -2.98 -66.54
C ASP A 364 -11.16 -2.17 -65.35
N GLU A 365 -12.00 -1.98 -64.33
CA GLU A 365 -11.59 -1.28 -63.11
C GLU A 365 -10.55 -2.10 -62.33
N ALA A 366 -10.72 -3.43 -62.27
CA ALA A 366 -9.74 -4.32 -61.65
C ALA A 366 -8.37 -4.20 -62.33
N ILE A 367 -8.31 -4.29 -63.67
CA ILE A 367 -7.06 -4.15 -64.44
C ILE A 367 -6.42 -2.79 -64.20
N LYS A 368 -7.21 -1.70 -64.21
CA LYS A 368 -6.71 -0.35 -63.95
C LYS A 368 -5.98 -0.28 -62.60
N TRP A 369 -6.61 -0.75 -61.53
CA TRP A 369 -6.02 -0.67 -60.19
C TRP A 369 -4.87 -1.66 -60.00
N TYR A 370 -4.93 -2.87 -60.54
CA TYR A 370 -3.79 -3.79 -60.48
C TYR A 370 -2.57 -3.28 -61.24
N LYS A 371 -2.75 -2.57 -62.37
CA LYS A 371 -1.62 -1.91 -63.05
C LYS A 371 -0.97 -0.85 -62.15
N GLU A 372 -1.77 -0.06 -61.45
CA GLU A 372 -1.24 0.95 -60.53
C GLU A 372 -0.54 0.32 -59.31
N ILE A 373 -1.09 -0.78 -58.78
CA ILE A 373 -0.42 -1.59 -57.74
C ILE A 373 0.93 -2.09 -58.24
N LEU A 374 1.00 -2.67 -59.45
CA LEU A 374 2.23 -3.20 -60.03
C LEU A 374 3.24 -2.11 -60.38
N ARG A 375 2.79 -0.92 -60.77
CA ARG A 375 3.67 0.24 -60.97
C ARG A 375 4.39 0.63 -59.69
N ARG A 376 3.69 0.55 -58.55
CA ARG A 376 4.23 0.87 -57.21
C ARG A 376 4.98 -0.29 -56.57
N GLN A 377 4.56 -1.51 -56.85
CA GLN A 377 5.10 -2.74 -56.29
C GLN A 377 5.38 -3.74 -57.42
N PRO A 378 6.48 -3.55 -58.18
CA PRO A 378 6.78 -4.37 -59.36
C PRO A 378 7.01 -5.86 -59.07
N ARG A 379 7.14 -6.24 -57.78
CA ARG A 379 7.33 -7.63 -57.33
C ARG A 379 6.11 -8.22 -56.62
N ASN A 380 4.94 -7.59 -56.73
CA ASN A 380 3.72 -8.09 -56.10
C ASN A 380 3.12 -9.25 -56.91
N ALA A 381 3.46 -10.49 -56.51
CA ALA A 381 2.98 -11.71 -57.16
C ALA A 381 1.45 -11.84 -57.14
N GLY A 382 0.79 -11.43 -56.04
CA GLY A 382 -0.67 -11.47 -55.93
C GLY A 382 -1.35 -10.57 -56.95
N ALA A 383 -0.83 -9.36 -57.16
CA ALA A 383 -1.34 -8.44 -58.17
C ALA A 383 -1.15 -8.97 -59.60
N TYR A 384 -0.04 -9.66 -59.90
CA TYR A 384 0.15 -10.33 -61.20
C TYR A 384 -0.83 -11.49 -61.42
N ALA A 385 -1.08 -12.31 -60.41
CA ALA A 385 -2.05 -13.38 -60.50
C ALA A 385 -3.46 -12.81 -60.77
N ASN A 386 -3.87 -11.82 -59.97
CA ASN A 386 -5.22 -11.26 -60.05
C ASN A 386 -5.45 -10.42 -61.32
N ILE A 387 -4.45 -9.70 -61.82
CA ILE A 387 -4.58 -9.01 -63.12
C ILE A 387 -4.68 -10.01 -64.28
N GLY A 388 -3.98 -11.15 -64.19
CA GLY A 388 -4.12 -12.25 -65.15
C GLY A 388 -5.54 -12.82 -65.17
N LEU A 389 -6.12 -13.04 -63.99
CA LEU A 389 -7.53 -13.42 -63.84
C LEU A 389 -8.47 -12.37 -64.44
N ALA A 390 -8.19 -11.09 -64.21
CA ALA A 390 -9.00 -9.99 -64.76
C ALA A 390 -8.96 -9.95 -66.30
N TYR A 391 -7.78 -10.12 -66.92
CA TYR A 391 -7.66 -10.21 -68.38
C TYR A 391 -8.35 -11.46 -68.95
N GLY A 392 -8.23 -12.60 -68.26
CA GLY A 392 -8.93 -13.83 -68.63
C GLY A 392 -10.44 -13.65 -68.60
N GLY A 393 -10.97 -13.07 -67.52
CA GLY A 393 -12.39 -12.76 -67.37
C GLY A 393 -12.90 -11.79 -68.43
N LYS A 394 -12.15 -10.72 -68.74
CA LYS A 394 -12.50 -9.76 -69.79
C LYS A 394 -12.59 -10.39 -71.18
N ARG A 395 -11.75 -11.39 -71.48
CA ARG A 395 -11.74 -12.07 -72.79
C ARG A 395 -12.92 -13.03 -72.97
N LEU A 396 -13.57 -13.45 -71.89
CA LEU A 396 -14.70 -14.38 -71.90
C LEU A 396 -16.07 -13.69 -72.02
N LEU A 397 -16.11 -12.36 -71.91
CA LEU A 397 -17.26 -11.49 -72.18
C LEU A 397 -17.16 -10.92 -73.60
#